data_AF-A0A4R2TTH2-F1
#
_entry.id   AF-A0A4R2TTH2-F1
#
_cell.length_a   1.000
_cell.length_b   1.000
_cell.length_c   1.000
_cell.angle_alpha   90.00
_cell.angle_beta   90.00
_cell.angle_gamma   90.00
#
_symmetry.space_group_name_H-M   'P 1'
#
loop_
_entity.id
_entity.type
_entity.pdbx_description
1 polymer ?
#
loop_
_entity_poly.entity_id
_entity_poly.type
_entity_poly.pdbx_seq_one_letter_code
_entity_poly.pdbx_strand_id
1 'polypeptide(L)'
;MNSLITNIKTTVKKLSLNNPKREVEIIEKLIENLSLYKQEVIKSGGFNSKSEGKLNYHGLKIDKISDEVFLYKPVTTKNYYDDDYLEKFSEIRTSDLSYSGVLEIHNKFWGAHEIMSGNIFATTPLELIDSSQCKKLQKLNWELINADIYEVKADSSISKLALLNAIEKMFRSYLLVREVSGNILMVIEFKK
;
A
#
# COMPACT_ATOMS: atom_id res chain seq x y z
N MET A 1 3.12 -12.11 -26.23
CA MET A 1 1.96 -11.21 -26.05
C MET A 1 1.12 -11.03 -27.33
N ASN A 2 1.70 -10.52 -28.44
CA ASN A 2 0.93 -10.26 -29.68
C ASN A 2 0.39 -11.51 -30.40
N SER A 3 1.02 -12.68 -30.29
CA SER A 3 0.55 -13.90 -30.97
C SER A 3 -0.71 -14.50 -30.34
N LEU A 4 -0.85 -14.51 -29.01
CA LEU A 4 -2.03 -15.04 -28.31
C LEU A 4 -3.28 -14.20 -28.55
N ILE A 5 -3.13 -12.87 -28.49
CA ILE A 5 -4.24 -11.94 -28.81
C ILE A 5 -4.69 -12.12 -30.26
N THR A 6 -3.76 -12.38 -31.18
CA THR A 6 -4.07 -12.68 -32.58
C THR A 6 -4.81 -14.01 -32.70
N ASN A 7 -4.40 -15.04 -31.95
CA ASN A 7 -5.07 -16.35 -31.93
C ASN A 7 -6.50 -16.28 -31.37
N ILE A 8 -6.73 -15.51 -30.29
CA ILE A 8 -8.06 -15.28 -29.73
C ILE A 8 -8.96 -14.59 -30.77
N LYS A 9 -8.48 -13.50 -31.39
CA LYS A 9 -9.23 -12.78 -32.44
C LYS A 9 -9.57 -13.69 -33.63
N THR A 10 -8.67 -14.57 -34.01
CA THR A 10 -8.87 -15.50 -35.14
C THR A 10 -9.86 -16.61 -34.79
N THR A 11 -9.87 -17.08 -33.54
CA THR A 11 -10.80 -18.10 -33.03
C THR A 11 -12.21 -17.55 -32.91
N VAL A 12 -12.37 -16.32 -32.42
CA VAL A 12 -13.67 -15.62 -32.38
C VAL A 12 -14.23 -15.39 -33.78
N LYS A 13 -13.39 -15.02 -34.76
CA LYS A 13 -13.82 -14.86 -36.17
C LYS A 13 -14.32 -16.16 -36.83
N LYS A 14 -13.97 -17.33 -36.29
CA LYS A 14 -14.40 -18.64 -36.81
C LYS A 14 -15.73 -19.11 -36.22
N LEU A 15 -16.29 -18.39 -35.24
CA LEU A 15 -17.66 -18.62 -34.79
C LEU A 15 -18.62 -18.16 -35.90
N SER A 16 -19.28 -19.13 -36.52
CA SER A 16 -20.32 -18.93 -37.53
C SER A 16 -21.48 -19.83 -37.13
N LEU A 17 -22.67 -19.22 -37.00
CA LEU A 17 -23.87 -19.68 -36.27
C LEU A 17 -24.59 -20.94 -36.83
N ASN A 18 -23.89 -21.88 -37.46
CA ASN A 18 -24.53 -22.96 -38.22
C ASN A 18 -24.05 -24.39 -37.87
N ASN A 19 -23.30 -24.61 -36.78
CA ASN A 19 -23.02 -25.99 -36.32
C ASN A 19 -22.69 -26.08 -34.81
N PRO A 20 -23.65 -26.48 -33.96
CA PRO A 20 -23.51 -26.46 -32.50
C PRO A 20 -22.35 -27.31 -31.96
N LYS A 21 -22.05 -28.46 -32.56
CA LYS A 21 -20.96 -29.34 -32.09
C LYS A 21 -19.59 -28.71 -32.34
N ARG A 22 -19.43 -28.10 -33.52
CA ARG A 22 -18.18 -27.43 -33.91
C ARG A 22 -17.99 -26.13 -33.12
N GLU A 23 -19.09 -25.47 -32.74
CA GLU A 23 -19.08 -24.30 -31.87
C GLU A 23 -18.59 -24.65 -30.47
N VAL A 24 -19.04 -25.77 -29.88
CA VAL A 24 -18.56 -26.24 -28.56
C VAL A 24 -17.05 -26.47 -28.58
N GLU A 25 -16.50 -27.15 -29.60
CA GLU A 25 -15.05 -27.36 -29.72
C GLU A 25 -14.26 -26.04 -29.87
N ILE A 26 -14.83 -25.05 -30.56
CA ILE A 26 -14.22 -23.73 -30.72
C ILE A 26 -14.26 -22.95 -29.39
N ILE A 27 -15.35 -23.06 -28.64
CA ILE A 27 -15.52 -22.44 -27.32
C ILE A 27 -14.54 -23.06 -26.30
N GLU A 28 -14.38 -24.38 -26.30
CA GLU A 28 -13.41 -25.07 -25.43
C GLU A 28 -11.98 -24.59 -25.72
N LYS A 29 -11.60 -24.50 -27.01
CA LYS A 29 -10.31 -23.92 -27.41
C LYS A 29 -10.17 -22.45 -27.02
N LEU A 30 -11.26 -21.68 -27.00
CA LEU A 30 -11.24 -20.29 -26.54
C LEU A 30 -10.98 -20.22 -25.03
N ILE A 31 -11.65 -21.07 -24.25
CA ILE A 31 -11.48 -21.17 -22.79
C ILE A 31 -10.03 -21.54 -22.44
N GLU A 32 -9.45 -22.51 -23.15
CA GLU A 32 -8.06 -22.93 -22.96
C GLU A 32 -7.09 -21.76 -23.24
N ASN A 33 -7.25 -21.09 -24.39
CA ASN A 33 -6.40 -19.95 -24.77
C ASN A 33 -6.54 -18.77 -23.80
N LEU A 34 -7.75 -18.47 -23.34
CA LEU A 34 -8.00 -17.42 -22.35
C LEU A 34 -7.43 -17.78 -20.98
N SER A 35 -7.45 -19.05 -20.60
CA SER A 35 -6.84 -19.54 -19.36
C SER A 35 -5.32 -19.42 -19.40
N LEU A 36 -4.69 -19.75 -20.53
CA LEU A 36 -3.25 -19.54 -20.74
C LEU A 36 -2.88 -18.06 -20.73
N TYR A 37 -3.65 -17.22 -21.41
CA TYR A 37 -3.44 -15.77 -21.38
C TYR A 37 -3.60 -15.20 -19.96
N LYS A 38 -4.61 -15.64 -19.20
CA LYS A 38 -4.78 -15.27 -17.79
C LYS A 38 -3.55 -15.63 -16.96
N GLN A 39 -3.00 -16.84 -17.13
CA GLN A 39 -1.79 -17.25 -16.43
C GLN A 39 -0.57 -16.40 -16.84
N GLU A 40 -0.42 -16.04 -18.11
CA GLU A 40 0.63 -15.12 -18.56
C GLU A 40 0.47 -13.71 -18.00
N VAL A 41 -0.76 -13.18 -17.94
CA VAL A 41 -1.04 -11.86 -17.33
C VAL A 41 -0.76 -11.87 -15.83
N ILE A 42 -1.11 -12.96 -15.13
CA ILE A 42 -0.78 -13.16 -13.71
C ILE A 42 0.74 -13.22 -13.51
N LYS A 43 1.47 -13.99 -14.35
CA LYS A 43 2.94 -14.05 -14.35
C LYS A 43 3.60 -12.70 -14.70
N SER A 44 2.93 -11.87 -15.50
CA SER A 44 3.39 -10.54 -15.91
C SER A 44 2.99 -9.42 -14.93
N GLY A 45 2.42 -9.78 -13.76
CA GLY A 45 2.11 -8.83 -12.68
C GLY A 45 0.81 -8.02 -12.87
N GLY A 46 -0.05 -8.40 -13.83
CA GLY A 46 -1.23 -7.62 -14.21
C GLY A 46 -2.53 -7.92 -13.46
N PHE A 47 -2.54 -8.83 -12.48
CA PHE A 47 -3.77 -9.18 -11.76
C PHE A 47 -3.48 -9.61 -10.31
N ASN A 48 -3.49 -8.66 -9.38
CA ASN A 48 -3.53 -8.94 -7.94
C ASN A 48 -4.99 -9.19 -7.51
N SER A 49 -5.44 -10.44 -7.62
CA SER A 49 -6.60 -10.90 -6.86
C SER A 49 -6.24 -10.87 -5.38
N LYS A 50 -7.09 -10.23 -4.57
CA LYS A 50 -7.11 -10.31 -3.10
C LYS A 50 -6.68 -11.70 -2.62
N SER A 51 -5.52 -11.82 -2.00
CA SER A 51 -5.13 -13.02 -1.27
C SER A 51 -4.17 -12.65 -0.14
N GLU A 52 -4.63 -12.96 1.05
CA GLU A 52 -3.97 -12.81 2.33
C GLU A 52 -2.57 -13.46 2.32
N GLY A 53 -1.60 -12.78 2.93
CA GLY A 53 -0.64 -13.44 3.81
C GLY A 53 0.79 -13.65 3.35
N LYS A 54 1.17 -13.42 2.09
CA LYS A 54 2.59 -13.40 1.64
C LYS A 54 2.73 -12.85 0.23
N LEU A 55 3.45 -11.74 0.07
CA LEU A 55 3.83 -11.23 -1.25
C LEU A 55 5.32 -11.51 -1.46
N ASN A 56 5.64 -12.34 -2.44
CA ASN A 56 7.01 -12.63 -2.85
C ASN A 56 7.31 -11.92 -4.17
N TYR A 57 8.14 -10.88 -4.12
CA TYR A 57 8.58 -10.14 -5.30
C TYR A 57 10.11 -10.12 -5.34
N HIS A 58 10.73 -10.84 -6.29
CA HIS A 58 12.19 -10.82 -6.54
C HIS A 58 13.07 -10.77 -5.27
N GLY A 59 12.96 -11.76 -4.37
CA GLY A 59 13.77 -11.83 -3.15
C GLY A 59 13.27 -10.96 -1.98
N LEU A 60 12.15 -10.25 -2.15
CA LEU A 60 11.39 -9.63 -1.07
C LEU A 60 10.32 -10.58 -0.60
N LYS A 61 10.30 -10.85 0.70
CA LYS A 61 9.21 -11.50 1.41
C LYS A 61 8.54 -10.48 2.30
N ILE A 62 7.24 -10.30 2.10
CA ILE A 62 6.44 -9.34 2.85
C ILE A 62 5.34 -10.12 3.56
N ASP A 63 5.38 -10.10 4.89
CA ASP A 63 4.43 -10.79 5.76
C ASP A 63 3.63 -9.73 6.55
N LYS A 64 2.30 -9.82 6.57
CA LYS A 64 1.48 -8.98 7.44
C LYS A 64 1.66 -9.44 8.89
N ILE A 65 1.93 -8.52 9.80
CA ILE A 65 2.22 -8.82 11.22
C ILE A 65 1.16 -8.30 12.19
N SER A 66 0.53 -7.17 11.89
CA SER A 66 -0.55 -6.63 12.72
C SER A 66 -1.48 -5.69 11.95
N ASP A 67 -2.56 -5.31 12.62
CA ASP A 67 -3.53 -4.30 12.22
C ASP A 67 -3.60 -3.26 13.33
N GLU A 68 -3.38 -2.00 12.99
CA GLU A 68 -3.32 -0.90 13.95
C GLU A 68 -4.25 0.24 13.56
N VAL A 69 -4.62 1.05 14.53
CA VAL A 69 -5.37 2.29 14.31
C VAL A 69 -4.49 3.48 14.60
N PHE A 70 -4.43 4.42 13.68
CA PHE A 70 -3.73 5.69 13.84
C PHE A 70 -4.72 6.85 13.87
N LEU A 71 -4.35 7.91 14.58
CA LEU A 71 -4.86 9.25 14.30
C LEU A 71 -3.99 9.90 13.23
N TYR A 72 -4.63 10.48 12.22
CA TYR A 72 -3.99 11.14 11.09
C TYR A 72 -4.51 12.58 10.93
N LYS A 73 -3.62 13.55 10.77
CA LYS A 73 -3.97 14.92 10.37
C LYS A 73 -4.00 15.03 8.84
N PRO A 74 -5.17 15.20 8.22
CA PRO A 74 -5.27 15.37 6.78
C PRO A 74 -4.64 16.68 6.31
N VAL A 75 -4.00 16.62 5.15
CA VAL A 75 -3.53 17.80 4.42
C VAL A 75 -4.74 18.54 3.86
N THR A 76 -4.93 19.78 4.28
CA THR A 76 -6.07 20.63 3.92
C THR A 76 -5.88 21.46 2.65
N THR A 77 -4.66 21.57 2.11
CA THR A 77 -4.35 22.44 0.97
C THR A 77 -3.94 21.62 -0.26
N LYS A 78 -4.50 21.95 -1.43
CA LYS A 78 -4.20 21.28 -2.71
C LYS A 78 -2.91 21.77 -3.37
N ASN A 79 -2.41 22.95 -3.00
CA ASN A 79 -1.20 23.56 -3.55
C ASN A 79 -0.08 23.54 -2.49
N TYR A 80 0.78 22.54 -2.56
CA TYR A 80 1.89 22.33 -1.62
C TYR A 80 3.07 23.30 -1.83
N TYR A 81 3.01 24.10 -2.89
CA TYR A 81 4.04 25.05 -3.30
C TYR A 81 3.64 26.52 -3.01
N ASP A 82 2.53 26.76 -2.30
CA ASP A 82 2.32 28.07 -1.68
C ASP A 82 3.32 28.23 -0.53
N ASP A 83 4.08 29.32 -0.56
CA ASP A 83 5.40 29.55 0.06
C ASP A 83 5.53 29.33 1.59
N ASP A 84 4.46 28.95 2.31
CA ASP A 84 4.50 28.69 3.76
C ASP A 84 3.66 27.49 4.23
N TYR A 85 3.08 26.69 3.33
CA TYR A 85 2.13 25.64 3.74
C TYR A 85 2.74 24.61 4.68
N LEU A 86 3.93 24.10 4.36
CA LEU A 86 4.60 23.08 5.17
C LEU A 86 4.96 23.61 6.56
N GLU A 87 5.36 24.88 6.65
CA GLU A 87 5.66 25.55 7.91
C GLU A 87 4.39 25.68 8.76
N LYS A 88 3.32 26.27 8.20
CA LYS A 88 2.02 26.37 8.88
C LYS A 88 1.44 25.02 9.29
N PHE A 89 1.56 24.01 8.45
CA PHE A 89 1.10 22.66 8.78
C PHE A 89 1.88 22.08 9.96
N SER A 90 3.20 22.29 9.98
CA SER A 90 4.07 21.87 11.06
C SER A 90 3.74 22.59 12.37
N GLU A 91 3.47 23.88 12.32
CA GLU A 91 3.04 24.70 13.46
C GLU A 91 1.69 24.22 14.02
N ILE A 92 0.67 24.10 13.16
CA ILE A 92 -0.67 23.61 13.54
C ILE A 92 -0.57 22.23 14.17
N ARG A 93 0.15 21.30 13.54
CA ARG A 93 0.35 19.95 14.06
C ARG A 93 1.02 19.97 15.44
N THR A 94 2.07 20.77 15.60
CA THR A 94 2.78 20.87 16.88
C THR A 94 1.89 21.46 17.96
N SER A 95 1.11 22.49 17.63
CA SER A 95 0.12 23.10 18.51
C SER A 95 -0.96 22.10 18.92
N ASP A 96 -1.55 21.38 17.97
CA ASP A 96 -2.59 20.36 18.21
C ASP A 96 -2.10 19.26 19.17
N LEU A 97 -0.91 18.72 18.89
CA LEU A 97 -0.30 17.67 19.70
C LEU A 97 0.08 18.17 21.10
N SER A 98 0.59 19.40 21.21
CA SER A 98 0.95 20.01 22.49
C SER A 98 -0.29 20.29 23.35
N TYR A 99 -1.32 20.92 22.76
CA TYR A 99 -2.61 21.18 23.42
C TYR A 99 -3.30 19.89 23.90
N SER A 100 -3.16 18.82 23.11
CA SER A 100 -3.73 17.51 23.44
C SER A 100 -2.87 16.71 24.42
N GLY A 101 -1.63 17.13 24.71
CA GLY A 101 -0.70 16.41 25.58
C GLY A 101 -0.10 15.15 24.96
N VAL A 102 -0.02 15.09 23.62
CA VAL A 102 0.41 13.90 22.84
C VAL A 102 1.78 14.11 22.19
N LEU A 103 2.31 15.34 22.17
CA LEU A 103 3.55 15.68 21.45
C LEU A 103 4.75 14.80 21.84
N GLU A 104 4.98 14.56 23.12
CA GLU A 104 6.08 13.72 23.58
C GLU A 104 5.90 12.25 23.18
N ILE A 105 4.67 11.72 23.27
CA ILE A 105 4.33 10.35 22.87
C ILE A 105 4.60 10.16 21.37
N HIS A 106 4.12 11.10 20.55
CA HIS A 106 4.37 11.14 19.12
C HIS A 106 5.88 11.13 18.82
N ASN A 107 6.64 12.05 19.43
CA ASN A 107 8.06 12.22 19.16
C ASN A 107 8.86 10.99 19.62
N LYS A 108 8.51 10.38 20.75
CA LYS A 108 9.14 9.16 21.22
C LYS A 108 8.88 7.99 20.28
N PHE A 109 7.64 7.82 19.83
CA PHE A 109 7.27 6.75 18.91
C PHE A 109 8.02 6.89 17.58
N TRP A 110 7.94 8.04 16.93
CA TRP A 110 8.60 8.24 15.64
C TRP A 110 10.11 8.38 15.75
N GLY A 111 10.64 8.85 16.90
CA GLY A 111 12.08 8.88 17.17
C GLY A 111 12.71 7.48 17.32
N ALA A 112 11.91 6.45 17.58
CA ALA A 112 12.36 5.05 17.58
C ALA A 112 12.44 4.43 16.17
N HIS A 113 12.04 5.18 15.13
CA HIS A 113 11.97 4.71 13.76
C HIS A 113 12.78 5.61 12.80
N GLU A 114 13.58 5.00 11.95
CA GLU A 114 14.16 5.67 10.78
C GLU A 114 13.13 5.67 9.64
N ILE A 115 12.75 6.84 9.16
CA ILE A 115 11.77 6.99 8.08
C ILE A 115 12.49 6.91 6.73
N MET A 116 12.21 5.85 5.97
CA MET A 116 12.81 5.65 4.64
C MET A 116 11.97 6.24 3.52
N SER A 117 10.64 6.24 3.66
CA SER A 117 9.70 6.80 2.68
C SER A 117 8.34 7.12 3.31
N GLY A 118 7.65 8.12 2.76
CA GLY A 118 6.36 8.59 3.22
C GLY A 118 6.42 9.71 4.28
N ASN A 119 5.26 10.24 4.65
CA ASN A 119 5.14 11.35 5.59
C ASN A 119 4.52 10.90 6.92
N ILE A 120 5.35 10.81 7.96
CA ILE A 120 4.94 10.43 9.31
C ILE A 120 4.41 11.59 10.16
N PHE A 121 4.66 12.83 9.75
CA PHE A 121 4.54 14.01 10.61
C PHE A 121 3.13 14.20 11.15
N ALA A 122 2.14 13.64 10.47
CA ALA A 122 0.73 13.81 10.79
C ALA A 122 0.11 12.60 11.48
N THR A 123 0.88 11.68 12.07
CA THR A 123 0.33 10.38 12.52
C THR A 123 0.70 10.02 13.96
N THR A 124 -0.22 9.39 14.70
CA THR A 124 0.04 8.86 16.04
C THR A 124 -0.72 7.56 16.26
N PRO A 125 -0.10 6.47 16.75
CA PRO A 125 -0.83 5.25 17.08
C PRO A 125 -1.87 5.51 18.17
N LEU A 126 -3.10 5.06 17.94
CA LEU A 126 -4.21 5.25 18.87
C LEU A 126 -3.95 4.55 20.21
N GLU A 127 -3.29 3.39 20.19
CA GLU A 127 -2.99 2.60 21.39
C GLU A 127 -2.09 3.33 22.41
N LEU A 128 -1.31 4.31 21.94
CA LEU A 128 -0.36 5.05 22.79
C LEU A 128 -0.99 6.25 23.49
N ILE A 129 -2.26 6.57 23.21
CA ILE A 129 -2.93 7.73 23.77
C ILE A 129 -4.23 7.35 24.47
N ASP A 130 -4.63 8.15 25.45
CA ASP A 130 -5.89 7.92 26.16
C ASP A 130 -7.11 8.46 25.38
N SER A 131 -8.30 8.05 25.82
CA SER A 131 -9.56 8.44 25.19
C SER A 131 -9.86 9.95 25.25
N SER A 132 -9.33 10.67 26.23
CA SER A 132 -9.47 12.13 26.38
C SER A 132 -8.59 12.86 25.37
N GLN A 133 -7.33 12.44 25.25
CA GLN A 133 -6.37 12.92 24.27
C GLN A 133 -6.87 12.67 22.84
N CYS A 134 -7.36 11.46 22.55
CA CYS A 134 -7.96 11.13 21.27
C CYS A 134 -9.14 12.06 20.92
N LYS A 135 -10.09 12.26 21.85
CA LYS A 135 -11.23 13.17 21.64
C LYS A 135 -10.80 14.61 21.38
N LYS A 136 -9.72 15.11 22.01
CA LYS A 136 -9.18 16.45 21.75
C LYS A 136 -8.64 16.55 20.33
N LEU A 137 -7.83 15.59 19.90
CA LEU A 137 -7.27 15.56 18.55
C LEU A 137 -8.36 15.44 17.49
N GLN A 138 -9.38 14.60 17.71
CA GLN A 138 -10.53 14.48 16.80
C GLN A 138 -11.31 15.81 16.65
N LYS A 139 -11.48 16.58 17.73
CA LYS A 139 -12.06 17.93 17.66
C LYS A 139 -11.19 18.92 16.87
N LEU A 140 -9.90 18.64 16.75
CA LEU A 140 -8.95 19.39 15.94
C LEU A 140 -8.82 18.80 14.52
N ASN A 141 -9.82 18.03 14.06
CA ASN A 141 -9.86 17.40 12.74
C ASN A 141 -8.75 16.38 12.49
N TRP A 142 -8.31 15.67 13.53
CA TRP A 142 -7.56 14.43 13.33
C TRP A 142 -8.53 13.28 13.09
N GLU A 143 -8.24 12.45 12.09
CA GLU A 143 -9.10 11.36 11.64
C GLU A 143 -8.53 10.02 12.08
N LEU A 144 -9.41 9.07 12.43
CA LEU A 144 -8.99 7.69 12.66
C LEU A 144 -8.78 7.00 11.31
N ILE A 145 -7.65 6.32 11.17
CA ILE A 145 -7.31 5.56 9.98
C ILE A 145 -6.75 4.19 10.37
N ASN A 146 -7.26 3.15 9.72
CA ASN A 146 -6.75 1.80 9.90
C ASN A 146 -5.46 1.64 9.09
N ALA A 147 -4.49 0.93 9.65
CA ALA A 147 -3.23 0.63 9.01
C ALA A 147 -2.89 -0.86 9.15
N ASP A 148 -2.53 -1.48 8.04
CA ASP A 148 -1.95 -2.82 8.05
C ASP A 148 -0.44 -2.68 8.19
N ILE A 149 0.16 -3.39 9.14
CA ILE A 149 1.62 -3.42 9.31
C ILE A 149 2.17 -4.70 8.70
N TYR A 150 3.18 -4.53 7.85
CA TYR A 150 3.89 -5.62 7.21
C TYR A 150 5.37 -5.58 7.56
N GLU A 151 5.94 -6.72 7.91
CA GLU A 151 7.38 -6.90 8.00
C GLU A 151 7.95 -7.18 6.60
N VAL A 152 9.03 -6.48 6.25
CA VAL A 152 9.74 -6.67 4.99
C VAL A 152 11.06 -7.38 5.24
N LYS A 153 11.16 -8.60 4.72
CA LYS A 153 12.39 -9.38 4.68
C LYS A 153 12.96 -9.32 3.27
N ALA A 154 14.06 -8.59 3.13
CA ALA A 154 14.79 -8.46 1.88
C ALA A 154 16.07 -9.30 1.91
N ASP A 155 16.35 -10.01 0.82
CA ASP A 155 17.69 -10.54 0.57
C ASP A 155 18.72 -9.40 0.53
N SER A 156 19.92 -9.65 1.08
CA SER A 156 21.09 -8.76 1.04
C SER A 156 21.48 -8.28 -0.36
N SER A 157 21.12 -9.02 -1.41
CA SER A 157 21.39 -8.68 -2.81
C SER A 157 20.49 -7.56 -3.36
N ILE A 158 19.42 -7.18 -2.64
CA ILE A 158 18.48 -6.15 -3.09
C ILE A 158 18.99 -4.77 -2.73
N SER A 159 19.12 -3.90 -3.73
CA SER A 159 19.47 -2.50 -3.51
C SER A 159 18.32 -1.71 -2.89
N LYS A 160 18.64 -0.65 -2.13
CA LYS A 160 17.63 0.26 -1.54
C LYS A 160 16.65 0.82 -2.59
N LEU A 161 17.13 1.14 -3.78
CA LEU A 161 16.29 1.65 -4.87
C LEU A 161 15.33 0.58 -5.40
N ALA A 162 15.81 -0.66 -5.57
CA ALA A 162 14.97 -1.77 -6.01
C ALA A 162 13.90 -2.11 -4.96
N LEU A 163 14.25 -2.06 -3.68
CA LEU A 163 13.32 -2.20 -2.56
C LEU A 163 12.22 -1.13 -2.62
N LEU A 164 12.59 0.16 -2.67
CA LEU A 164 11.62 1.26 -2.72
C LEU A 164 10.66 1.13 -3.90
N ASN A 165 11.20 0.85 -5.09
CA ASN A 165 10.40 0.67 -6.30
C ASN A 165 9.45 -0.54 -6.21
N ALA A 166 9.83 -1.60 -5.49
CA ALA A 166 8.96 -2.75 -5.28
C ALA A 166 7.82 -2.41 -4.32
N ILE A 167 8.14 -1.77 -3.19
CA ILE A 167 7.13 -1.34 -2.20
C ILE A 167 6.13 -0.36 -2.84
N GLU A 168 6.60 0.62 -3.61
CA GLU A 168 5.73 1.62 -4.27
C GLU A 168 4.76 0.99 -5.27
N LYS A 169 5.15 -0.11 -5.93
CA LYS A 169 4.26 -0.87 -6.82
C LYS A 169 3.21 -1.69 -6.08
N MET A 170 3.48 -2.04 -4.83
CA MET A 170 2.63 -2.93 -4.02
C MET A 170 1.66 -2.15 -3.13
N PHE A 171 2.07 -0.98 -2.64
CA PHE A 171 1.33 -0.21 -1.65
C PHE A 171 1.06 1.20 -2.16
N ARG A 172 -0.21 1.64 -2.07
CA ARG A 172 -0.64 2.94 -2.60
C ARG A 172 -0.46 4.09 -1.60
N SER A 173 -0.71 3.84 -0.32
CA SER A 173 -0.63 4.83 0.75
C SER A 173 0.11 4.21 1.91
N TYR A 174 1.40 4.49 2.02
CA TYR A 174 2.24 3.78 2.97
C TYR A 174 3.34 4.66 3.58
N LEU A 175 3.89 4.15 4.68
CA LEU A 175 5.18 4.55 5.25
C LEU A 175 6.11 3.35 5.17
N LEU A 176 7.36 3.59 4.75
CA LEU A 176 8.43 2.61 4.90
C LEU A 176 9.33 3.08 6.03
N VAL A 177 9.41 2.30 7.10
CA VAL A 177 10.13 2.65 8.31
C VAL A 177 11.03 1.50 8.75
N ARG A 178 12.12 1.82 9.42
CA ARG A 178 13.00 0.86 10.06
C ARG A 178 13.01 1.12 11.56
N GLU A 179 12.64 0.12 12.35
CA GLU A 179 12.79 0.18 13.80
C GLU A 179 14.28 0.14 14.17
N VAL A 180 14.75 1.12 14.96
CA VAL A 180 16.18 1.29 15.25
C VAL A 180 16.71 0.17 16.16
N SER A 181 15.93 -0.25 17.17
CA SER A 181 16.33 -1.28 18.14
C SER A 181 16.43 -2.68 17.54
N GLY A 182 15.42 -3.08 16.76
CA GLY A 182 15.34 -4.41 16.18
C GLY A 182 15.94 -4.54 14.77
N ASN A 183 16.31 -3.42 14.14
CA ASN A 183 16.68 -3.35 12.73
C ASN A 183 15.60 -3.96 11.80
N ILE A 184 14.33 -3.84 12.20
CA ILE A 184 13.19 -4.43 11.49
C ILE A 184 12.67 -3.42 10.48
N LEU A 185 12.59 -3.84 9.22
CA LEU A 185 12.01 -3.03 8.15
C LEU A 185 10.50 -3.31 8.07
N MET A 186 9.70 -2.26 8.12
CA MET A 186 8.24 -2.36 8.13
C MET A 186 7.61 -1.43 7.10
N VAL A 187 6.52 -1.91 6.51
CA VAL A 187 5.58 -1.10 5.72
C VAL A 187 4.32 -0.92 6.54
N ILE A 188 3.93 0.34 6.76
CA ILE A 188 2.65 0.71 7.37
C ILE A 188 1.75 1.17 6.22
N GLU A 189 0.76 0.37 5.84
CA GLU A 189 -0.18 0.68 4.76
C GLU A 189 -1.47 1.27 5.32
N PHE A 190 -1.75 2.54 5.03
CA PHE A 190 -2.97 3.20 5.44
C PHE A 190 -4.14 2.87 4.51
N LYS A 191 -5.24 2.39 5.09
CA LYS A 191 -6.49 2.11 4.39
C LYS A 191 -7.32 3.39 4.31
N LYS A 192 -7.13 4.15 3.23
CA LYS A 192 -7.97 5.31 2.86
C LYS A 192 -9.20 4.88 2.06
#